data_AF-A0A2M7CLG4-F1
#
_entry.id   AF-A0A2M7CLG4-F1
#
_cell.length_a   1.000
_cell.length_b   1.000
_cell.length_c   1.000
_cell.angle_alpha   90.00
_cell.angle_beta   90.00
_cell.angle_gamma   90.00
#
_symmetry.space_group_name_H-M   'P 1'
#
loop_
_entity.id
_entity.type
_entity.pdbx_description
1 polymer ?
#
loop_
_entity_poly.entity_id
_entity_poly.type
_entity_poly.pdbx_seq_one_letter_code
_entity_poly.pdbx_strand_id
1 'polypeptide(L)'
;PMNHSLPEAFRAAGKTMPADAQQVGVLYRSALAASAQVRFLDRKYGVDAEVTRAALVENPERRSSLRWDEFIYAGALDKVETSPAPGARFDVLDASLGDAKLVTALQKDFTDWVYRATTVKARANEALKVYGGPDVSQADFMKACSDAAREARDGEIEKQAGKIDRQIASLQDKLTREERELQQDEADLQNRKIEAGANLLELGAGLIGFGRKKSVTTQFTKHRLSQNAKADVEESLQAIAEYKKQLTELERERGRITEEVNAHWGDVVNQITEITLNPKKTDIYVNLFGVAWTPTYLVEAGGQTLELPAFGAE
;
A
#
# COMPACT_ATOMS: atom_id res chain seq x y z
N PRO A 1 6.92 14.11 -39.12
CA PRO A 1 8.23 14.42 -38.50
C PRO A 1 9.31 13.52 -39.11
N MET A 2 10.47 14.08 -39.40
CA MET A 2 11.69 13.34 -39.76
C MET A 2 12.58 13.29 -38.53
N ASN A 3 12.63 12.14 -37.83
CA ASN A 3 13.37 12.00 -36.57
C ASN A 3 14.70 11.26 -36.74
N HIS A 4 14.95 10.60 -37.88
CA HIS A 4 16.25 10.00 -38.17
C HIS A 4 17.19 11.00 -38.84
N SER A 5 18.42 11.10 -38.35
CA SER A 5 19.55 11.59 -39.12
C SER A 5 19.92 10.63 -40.25
N LEU A 6 20.70 11.08 -41.24
CA LEU A 6 21.13 10.23 -42.35
C LEU A 6 21.90 8.96 -41.87
N PRO A 7 22.85 9.03 -40.92
CA PRO A 7 23.48 7.83 -40.37
C PRO A 7 22.51 6.88 -39.64
N GLU A 8 21.51 7.42 -38.94
CA GLU A 8 20.47 6.61 -38.28
C GLU A 8 19.56 5.92 -39.30
N ALA A 9 19.21 6.59 -40.39
CA ALA A 9 18.42 6.01 -41.48
C ALA A 9 19.15 4.82 -42.14
N PHE A 10 20.48 4.93 -42.34
CA PHE A 10 21.31 3.81 -42.80
C PHE A 10 21.30 2.65 -41.80
N ARG A 11 21.44 2.94 -40.51
CA ARG A 11 21.41 1.94 -39.44
C ARG A 11 20.06 1.23 -39.35
N ALA A 12 18.96 1.98 -39.43
CA ALA A 12 17.60 1.45 -39.43
C ALA A 12 17.34 0.53 -40.63
N ALA A 13 17.94 0.85 -41.78
CA ALA A 13 17.89 -0.01 -42.97
C ALA A 13 18.89 -1.19 -42.94
N GLY A 14 19.69 -1.35 -41.87
CA GLY A 14 20.71 -2.39 -41.76
C GLY A 14 21.88 -2.22 -42.76
N LYS A 15 22.13 -0.99 -43.24
CA LYS A 15 23.14 -0.67 -44.25
C LYS A 15 24.27 0.16 -43.65
N THR A 16 25.49 -0.06 -44.13
CA THR A 16 26.63 0.82 -43.82
C THR A 16 26.58 2.05 -44.70
N MET A 17 26.77 3.24 -44.13
CA MET A 17 26.77 4.50 -44.88
C MET A 17 28.06 4.66 -45.71
N PRO A 18 27.97 4.77 -47.04
CA PRO A 18 29.11 5.10 -47.90
C PRO A 18 29.61 6.54 -47.68
N ALA A 19 30.88 6.80 -47.96
CA ALA A 19 31.48 8.13 -47.78
C ALA A 19 30.95 9.18 -48.78
N ASP A 20 30.45 8.73 -49.93
CA ASP A 20 29.85 9.53 -51.00
C ASP A 20 28.32 9.63 -50.88
N ALA A 21 27.73 9.11 -49.79
CA ALA A 21 26.29 9.13 -49.59
C ALA A 21 25.75 10.57 -49.45
N GLN A 22 24.93 10.99 -50.39
CA GLN A 22 24.31 12.32 -50.39
C GLN A 22 22.78 12.21 -50.41
N GLN A 23 22.12 12.85 -49.45
CA GLN A 23 20.67 13.01 -49.50
C GLN A 23 20.30 13.98 -50.62
N VAL A 24 19.55 13.50 -51.61
CA VAL A 24 19.12 14.26 -52.79
C VAL A 24 17.65 14.63 -52.77
N GLY A 25 16.87 14.08 -51.81
CA GLY A 25 15.48 14.47 -51.63
C GLY A 25 14.76 13.68 -50.54
N VAL A 26 13.45 13.95 -50.43
CA VAL A 26 12.53 13.24 -49.53
C VAL A 26 11.36 12.72 -50.36
N LEU A 27 11.04 11.44 -50.17
CA LEU A 27 9.87 10.77 -50.73
C LEU A 27 8.95 10.34 -49.59
N TYR A 28 7.68 10.73 -49.66
CA TYR A 28 6.65 10.27 -48.74
C TYR A 28 5.99 9.00 -49.26
N ARG A 29 5.98 7.94 -48.44
CA ARG A 29 5.28 6.68 -48.73
C ARG A 29 3.99 6.59 -47.92
N SER A 30 2.95 6.00 -48.50
CA SER A 30 1.67 5.83 -47.79
C SER A 30 1.76 4.67 -46.80
N ALA A 31 1.32 4.90 -45.57
CA ALA A 31 1.21 3.91 -44.51
C ALA A 31 -0.16 4.03 -43.82
N LEU A 32 -0.58 2.99 -43.11
CA LEU A 32 -1.74 3.07 -42.21
C LEU A 32 -1.24 3.48 -40.82
N ALA A 33 -1.73 4.61 -40.30
CA ALA A 33 -1.49 5.03 -38.93
C ALA A 33 -2.76 4.85 -38.10
N ALA A 34 -2.61 4.28 -36.92
CA ALA A 34 -3.67 4.07 -35.96
C ALA A 34 -3.18 4.45 -34.55
N SER A 35 -3.97 5.21 -33.80
CA SER A 35 -3.70 5.56 -32.41
C SER A 35 -5.00 5.62 -31.63
N ALA A 36 -5.04 4.93 -30.50
CA ALA A 36 -6.12 4.98 -29.56
C ALA A 36 -5.61 5.21 -28.13
N GLN A 37 -6.38 5.97 -27.38
CA GLN A 37 -6.19 6.23 -25.96
C GLN A 37 -7.26 5.47 -25.19
N VAL A 38 -6.82 4.63 -24.26
CA VAL A 38 -7.68 3.79 -23.44
C VAL A 38 -7.67 4.33 -22.03
N ARG A 39 -8.83 4.73 -21.53
CA ARG A 39 -8.98 5.20 -20.16
C ARG A 39 -9.47 4.08 -19.25
N PHE A 40 -8.81 3.91 -18.13
CA PHE A 40 -9.20 3.01 -17.05
C PHE A 40 -9.63 3.84 -15.86
N LEU A 41 -10.92 3.80 -15.54
CA LEU A 41 -11.46 4.44 -14.34
C LEU A 41 -12.23 3.42 -13.51
N ASP A 42 -11.64 3.00 -12.39
CA ASP A 42 -12.28 2.13 -11.41
C ASP A 42 -12.11 2.71 -10.00
N ARG A 43 -13.22 3.26 -9.46
CA ARG A 43 -13.24 3.86 -8.12
C ARG A 43 -13.10 2.84 -7.01
N LYS A 44 -13.49 1.58 -7.23
CA LYS A 44 -13.37 0.51 -6.23
C LYS A 44 -11.91 0.17 -6.02
N TYR A 45 -11.15 0.08 -7.11
CA TYR A 45 -9.74 -0.29 -7.08
C TYR A 45 -8.77 0.90 -7.13
N GLY A 46 -9.29 2.13 -7.07
CA GLY A 46 -8.46 3.34 -7.07
C GLY A 46 -7.66 3.54 -8.36
N VAL A 47 -8.19 3.06 -9.50
CA VAL A 47 -7.51 3.16 -10.79
C VAL A 47 -8.02 4.37 -11.55
N ASP A 48 -7.13 5.31 -11.86
CA ASP A 48 -7.29 6.32 -12.92
C ASP A 48 -6.02 6.28 -13.76
N ALA A 49 -6.08 5.54 -14.86
CA ALA A 49 -4.93 5.31 -15.72
C ALA A 49 -5.29 5.51 -17.18
N GLU A 50 -4.30 5.92 -17.94
CA GLU A 50 -4.42 6.14 -19.36
C GLU A 50 -3.34 5.36 -20.09
N VAL A 51 -3.75 4.64 -21.13
CA VAL A 51 -2.84 3.81 -21.93
C VAL A 51 -3.04 4.12 -23.39
N THR A 52 -1.98 4.56 -24.05
CA THR A 52 -1.96 4.77 -25.50
C THR A 52 -1.53 3.49 -26.22
N ARG A 53 -2.22 3.18 -27.32
CA ARG A 53 -1.87 2.12 -28.26
C ARG A 53 -1.76 2.73 -29.64
N ALA A 54 -0.58 2.64 -30.24
CA ALA A 54 -0.34 3.12 -31.59
C ALA A 54 0.18 1.98 -32.46
N ALA A 55 -0.19 2.02 -33.74
CA ALA A 55 0.30 1.11 -34.76
C ALA A 55 0.61 1.87 -36.04
N LEU A 56 1.70 1.47 -36.70
CA LEU A 56 2.12 1.99 -37.99
C LEU A 56 2.35 0.82 -38.94
N VAL A 57 1.49 0.67 -39.94
CA VAL A 57 1.54 -0.42 -40.92
C VAL A 57 2.10 0.13 -42.22
N GLU A 58 3.38 -0.15 -42.46
CA GLU A 58 4.02 0.13 -43.74
C GLU A 58 3.57 -0.91 -44.77
N ASN A 59 3.20 -0.48 -45.98
CA ASN A 59 2.75 -1.35 -47.07
C ASN A 59 1.60 -2.30 -46.66
N PRO A 60 0.43 -1.75 -46.29
CA PRO A 60 -0.69 -2.56 -45.83
C PRO A 60 -1.17 -3.52 -46.93
N GLU A 61 -1.22 -4.82 -46.62
CA GLU A 61 -1.84 -5.79 -47.50
C GLU A 61 -3.35 -5.56 -47.61
N ARG A 62 -3.95 -5.97 -48.74
CA ARG A 62 -5.40 -5.87 -48.98
C ARG A 62 -6.20 -6.90 -48.18
N ARG A 63 -6.20 -6.76 -46.86
CA ARG A 63 -6.90 -7.62 -45.89
C ARG A 63 -7.67 -6.76 -44.89
N SER A 64 -8.85 -7.22 -44.48
CA SER A 64 -9.71 -6.50 -43.54
C SER A 64 -9.37 -6.72 -42.06
N SER A 65 -8.34 -7.52 -41.78
CA SER A 65 -7.84 -7.77 -40.42
C SER A 65 -6.32 -7.86 -40.44
N LEU A 66 -5.68 -7.29 -39.42
CA LEU A 66 -4.22 -7.30 -39.28
C LEU A 66 -3.79 -7.92 -37.95
N ARG A 67 -2.56 -8.42 -37.89
CA ARG A 67 -1.90 -8.79 -36.64
C ARG A 67 -1.30 -7.53 -36.03
N TRP A 68 -2.13 -6.70 -35.40
CA TRP A 68 -1.72 -5.39 -34.87
C TRP A 68 -0.52 -5.45 -33.92
N ASP A 69 -0.32 -6.58 -33.22
CA ASP A 69 0.84 -6.83 -32.36
C ASP A 69 2.19 -6.78 -33.10
N GLU A 70 2.20 -7.02 -34.43
CA GLU A 70 3.40 -6.94 -35.27
C GLU A 70 3.75 -5.51 -35.72
N PHE A 71 2.81 -4.57 -35.56
CA PHE A 71 2.91 -3.20 -36.06
C PHE A 71 2.89 -2.15 -34.95
N ILE A 72 3.16 -2.55 -33.70
CA ILE A 72 3.13 -1.65 -32.54
C ILE A 72 4.15 -0.53 -32.74
N TYR A 73 3.68 0.70 -32.62
CA TYR A 73 4.51 1.89 -32.62
C TYR A 73 4.64 2.43 -31.19
N ALA A 74 5.86 2.53 -30.68
CA ALA A 74 6.13 2.95 -29.30
C ALA A 74 6.05 4.47 -29.09
N GLY A 75 6.11 5.25 -30.16
CA GLY A 75 6.03 6.71 -30.09
C GLY A 75 4.60 7.26 -30.11
N ALA A 76 4.48 8.57 -29.90
CA ALA A 76 3.21 9.26 -29.94
C ALA A 76 2.89 9.69 -31.38
N LEU A 77 1.88 9.06 -32.01
CA LEU A 77 1.37 9.45 -33.34
C LEU A 77 0.37 10.60 -33.29
N ASP A 78 0.10 11.19 -32.12
CA ASP A 78 -0.84 12.32 -31.96
C ASP A 78 -0.26 13.65 -32.49
N LYS A 79 1.05 13.75 -32.66
CA LYS A 79 1.76 14.94 -33.21
C LYS A 79 2.18 14.73 -34.66
N VAL A 80 1.22 14.49 -35.55
CA VAL A 80 1.48 14.41 -36.99
C VAL A 80 1.64 15.81 -37.60
N GLU A 81 2.61 15.98 -38.50
CA GLU A 81 2.75 17.20 -39.28
C GLU A 81 1.72 17.23 -40.41
N THR A 82 1.09 18.40 -40.62
CA THR A 82 0.06 18.58 -41.67
C THR A 82 0.62 19.13 -42.98
N SER A 83 1.91 19.49 -43.01
CA SER A 83 2.61 20.03 -44.18
C SER A 83 3.83 19.18 -44.53
N PRO A 84 4.10 18.91 -45.82
CA PRO A 84 5.28 18.15 -46.21
C PRO A 84 6.57 18.95 -46.05
N ALA A 85 7.70 18.24 -46.00
CA ALA A 85 9.02 18.83 -46.12
C ALA A 85 9.17 19.59 -47.47
N PRO A 86 9.92 20.71 -47.50
CA PRO A 86 10.15 21.46 -48.73
C PRO A 86 10.76 20.59 -49.83
N GLY A 87 10.19 20.66 -51.04
CA GLY A 87 10.68 19.90 -52.20
C GLY A 87 10.44 18.39 -52.13
N ALA A 88 9.69 17.91 -51.13
CA ALA A 88 9.36 16.50 -51.02
C ALA A 88 8.41 16.05 -52.13
N ARG A 89 8.54 14.78 -52.51
CA ARG A 89 7.64 14.09 -53.44
C ARG A 89 6.78 13.09 -52.68
N PHE A 90 5.66 12.70 -53.27
CA PHE A 90 4.77 11.69 -52.74
C PHE A 90 4.74 10.50 -53.69
N ASP A 91 4.76 9.30 -53.13
CA ASP A 91 4.50 8.08 -53.87
C ASP A 91 3.00 7.96 -54.20
N VAL A 92 2.65 7.04 -55.08
CA VAL A 92 1.25 6.71 -55.38
C VAL A 92 0.61 6.13 -54.13
N LEU A 93 -0.62 6.55 -53.83
CA LEU A 93 -1.40 5.98 -52.73
C LEU A 93 -1.61 4.49 -52.96
N ASP A 94 -1.28 3.67 -51.95
CA ASP A 94 -1.52 2.23 -52.01
C ASP A 94 -3.02 1.93 -52.26
N ALA A 95 -3.28 0.99 -53.17
CA ALA A 95 -4.64 0.64 -53.58
C ALA A 95 -5.50 0.11 -52.41
N SER A 96 -4.89 -0.51 -51.41
CA SER A 96 -5.57 -0.99 -50.20
C SER A 96 -6.01 0.17 -49.31
N LEU A 97 -5.27 1.28 -49.31
CA LEU A 97 -5.59 2.49 -48.55
C LEU A 97 -6.60 3.40 -49.26
N GLY A 98 -6.80 3.24 -50.56
CA GLY A 98 -7.82 3.95 -51.34
C GLY A 98 -9.25 3.41 -51.16
N ASP A 99 -9.44 2.24 -50.57
CA ASP A 99 -10.76 1.63 -50.37
C ASP A 99 -11.36 2.01 -49.01
N ALA A 100 -12.31 2.95 -49.01
CA ALA A 100 -12.96 3.44 -47.79
C ALA A 100 -13.66 2.34 -46.97
N LYS A 101 -14.19 1.28 -47.61
CA LYS A 101 -14.82 0.16 -46.89
C LYS A 101 -13.78 -0.67 -46.16
N LEU A 102 -12.63 -0.90 -46.80
CA LEU A 102 -11.51 -1.61 -46.21
C LEU A 102 -10.93 -0.85 -45.01
N VAL A 103 -10.70 0.45 -45.16
CA VAL A 103 -10.19 1.32 -44.08
C VAL A 103 -11.16 1.34 -42.89
N THR A 104 -12.48 1.43 -43.14
CA THR A 104 -13.50 1.37 -42.07
C THR A 104 -13.48 0.01 -41.34
N ALA A 105 -13.31 -1.09 -42.08
CA ALA A 105 -13.20 -2.42 -41.48
C ALA A 105 -11.94 -2.55 -40.61
N LEU A 106 -10.79 -2.02 -41.08
CA LEU A 106 -9.54 -1.99 -40.33
C LEU A 106 -9.64 -1.13 -39.07
N GLN A 107 -10.36 0.00 -39.10
CA GLN A 107 -10.58 0.82 -37.91
C GLN A 107 -11.34 0.06 -36.81
N LYS A 108 -12.36 -0.70 -37.23
CA LYS A 108 -13.12 -1.56 -36.30
C LYS A 108 -12.24 -2.69 -35.75
N ASP A 109 -11.46 -3.34 -36.60
CA ASP A 109 -10.53 -4.40 -36.21
C ASP A 109 -9.47 -3.88 -35.22
N PHE A 110 -8.91 -2.70 -35.47
CA PHE A 110 -8.00 -2.01 -34.56
C PHE A 110 -8.64 -1.74 -33.20
N THR A 111 -9.86 -1.18 -33.18
CA THR A 111 -10.57 -0.88 -31.93
C THR A 111 -10.86 -2.17 -31.14
N ASP A 112 -11.24 -3.25 -31.83
CA ASP A 112 -11.47 -4.55 -31.21
C ASP A 112 -10.18 -5.20 -30.69
N TRP A 113 -9.04 -5.00 -31.38
CA TRP A 113 -7.73 -5.42 -30.88
C TRP A 113 -7.31 -4.62 -29.65
N VAL A 114 -7.41 -3.29 -29.67
CA VAL A 114 -7.09 -2.42 -28.52
C VAL A 114 -7.89 -2.85 -27.28
N TYR A 115 -9.18 -3.16 -27.46
CA TYR A 115 -10.04 -3.64 -26.40
C TYR A 115 -9.56 -4.97 -25.77
N ARG A 116 -9.02 -5.89 -26.58
CA ARG A 116 -8.58 -7.23 -26.13
C ARG A 116 -7.15 -7.24 -25.61
N ALA A 117 -6.28 -6.42 -26.18
CA ALA A 117 -4.83 -6.42 -25.91
C ALA A 117 -4.43 -5.47 -24.78
N THR A 118 -5.29 -4.51 -24.42
CA THR A 118 -4.98 -3.52 -23.38
C THR A 118 -5.60 -3.93 -22.06
N THR A 119 -4.77 -4.11 -21.04
CA THR A 119 -5.21 -4.37 -19.67
C THR A 119 -4.35 -3.60 -18.69
N VAL A 120 -4.92 -3.21 -17.55
CA VAL A 120 -4.20 -2.59 -16.44
C VAL A 120 -4.28 -3.49 -15.22
N LYS A 121 -3.19 -3.59 -14.47
CA LYS A 121 -3.15 -4.31 -13.20
C LYS A 121 -3.27 -3.33 -12.04
N ALA A 122 -4.09 -3.68 -11.07
CA ALA A 122 -4.19 -3.00 -9.78
C ALA A 122 -3.78 -3.96 -8.67
N ARG A 123 -3.06 -3.46 -7.67
CA ARG A 123 -2.75 -4.20 -6.44
C ARG A 123 -3.89 -4.01 -5.47
N ALA A 124 -4.28 -5.08 -4.78
CA ALA A 124 -5.41 -5.04 -3.86
C ALA A 124 -5.11 -5.88 -2.61
N ASN A 125 -5.42 -5.30 -1.45
CA ASN A 125 -5.61 -6.02 -0.21
C ASN A 125 -7.09 -5.88 0.17
N GLU A 126 -7.89 -6.91 -0.15
CA GLU A 126 -9.34 -6.86 0.03
C GLU A 126 -9.75 -6.82 1.51
N ALA A 127 -8.97 -7.47 2.38
CA ALA A 127 -9.21 -7.50 3.82
C ALA A 127 -9.03 -6.10 4.45
N LEU A 128 -7.98 -5.38 4.05
CA LEU A 128 -7.73 -4.01 4.48
C LEU A 128 -8.49 -2.95 3.67
N LYS A 129 -9.13 -3.35 2.57
CA LYS A 129 -9.76 -2.46 1.58
C LYS A 129 -8.81 -1.39 1.06
N VAL A 130 -7.53 -1.74 0.95
CA VAL A 130 -6.49 -0.88 0.38
C VAL A 130 -6.24 -1.32 -1.05
N TYR A 131 -6.27 -0.37 -1.98
CA TYR A 131 -6.10 -0.61 -3.40
C TYR A 131 -5.07 0.37 -3.97
N GLY A 132 -4.27 -0.11 -4.92
CA GLY A 132 -3.27 0.68 -5.62
C GLY A 132 -3.38 0.47 -7.12
N GLY A 133 -3.60 1.56 -7.85
CA GLY A 133 -3.54 1.56 -9.30
C GLY A 133 -2.14 1.31 -9.86
N PRO A 134 -1.99 1.25 -11.19
CA PRO A 134 -0.70 1.04 -11.85
C PRO A 134 0.29 2.20 -11.61
N ASP A 135 -0.23 3.39 -11.33
CA ASP A 135 0.49 4.62 -11.01
C ASP A 135 1.04 4.64 -9.58
N VAL A 136 0.45 3.84 -8.68
CA VAL A 136 0.88 3.74 -7.29
C VAL A 136 2.12 2.85 -7.18
N SER A 137 3.18 3.40 -6.59
CA SER A 137 4.40 2.65 -6.35
C SER A 137 4.15 1.48 -5.38
N GLN A 138 4.93 0.41 -5.52
CA GLN A 138 4.84 -0.71 -4.58
C GLN A 138 5.10 -0.27 -3.14
N ALA A 139 6.02 0.67 -2.92
CA ALA A 139 6.35 1.19 -1.60
C ALA A 139 5.16 1.94 -0.96
N ASP A 140 4.49 2.80 -1.73
CA ASP A 140 3.34 3.57 -1.25
C ASP A 140 2.15 2.64 -0.95
N PHE A 141 1.91 1.64 -1.79
CA PHE A 141 0.88 0.63 -1.55
C PHE A 141 1.15 -0.18 -0.27
N MET A 142 2.39 -0.63 -0.06
CA MET A 142 2.77 -1.37 1.14
C MET A 142 2.65 -0.51 2.40
N LYS A 143 3.03 0.77 2.31
CA LYS A 143 2.86 1.72 3.41
C LYS A 143 1.38 1.89 3.77
N ALA A 144 0.52 2.11 2.79
CA ALA A 144 -0.92 2.22 3.01
C ALA A 144 -1.52 0.95 3.64
N CYS A 145 -1.09 -0.24 3.20
CA CYS A 145 -1.50 -1.51 3.82
C CYS A 145 -1.04 -1.61 5.28
N SER A 146 0.23 -1.27 5.56
CA SER A 146 0.76 -1.30 6.92
C SER A 146 0.02 -0.33 7.85
N ASP A 147 -0.31 0.87 7.37
CA ASP A 147 -1.02 1.87 8.17
C ASP A 147 -2.46 1.43 8.46
N ALA A 148 -3.18 0.95 7.45
CA ALA A 148 -4.54 0.43 7.60
C ALA A 148 -4.59 -0.79 8.55
N ALA A 149 -3.62 -1.68 8.48
CA ALA A 149 -3.56 -2.84 9.38
C ALA A 149 -3.26 -2.46 10.82
N ARG A 150 -2.41 -1.45 11.05
CA ARG A 150 -2.15 -0.93 12.41
C ARG A 150 -3.42 -0.33 13.00
N GLU A 151 -4.14 0.49 12.24
CA GLU A 151 -5.39 1.09 12.69
C GLU A 151 -6.44 0.02 13.01
N ALA A 152 -6.63 -0.95 12.11
CA ALA A 152 -7.57 -2.04 12.32
C ALA A 152 -7.21 -2.94 13.52
N ARG A 153 -5.92 -3.24 13.67
CA ARG A 153 -5.37 -3.98 14.81
C ARG A 153 -5.60 -3.27 16.13
N ASP A 154 -5.28 -1.98 16.20
CA ASP A 154 -5.42 -1.19 17.43
C ASP A 154 -6.90 -1.07 17.82
N GLY A 155 -7.79 -0.84 16.85
CA GLY A 155 -9.24 -0.83 17.08
C GLY A 155 -9.80 -2.20 17.52
N GLU A 156 -9.26 -3.30 17.00
CA GLU A 156 -9.67 -4.65 17.41
C GLU A 156 -9.15 -5.00 18.81
N ILE A 157 -7.91 -4.64 19.15
CA ILE A 157 -7.38 -4.76 20.51
C ILE A 157 -8.27 -3.99 21.48
N GLU A 158 -8.60 -2.73 21.18
CA GLU A 158 -9.47 -1.92 22.04
C GLU A 158 -10.85 -2.59 22.23
N LYS A 159 -11.41 -3.17 21.17
CA LYS A 159 -12.71 -3.86 21.21
C LYS A 159 -12.67 -5.15 22.03
N GLN A 160 -11.63 -5.97 21.87
CA GLN A 160 -11.52 -7.28 22.52
C GLN A 160 -10.95 -7.19 23.94
N ALA A 161 -9.88 -6.41 24.13
CA ALA A 161 -9.21 -6.24 25.42
C ALA A 161 -9.81 -5.13 26.28
N GLY A 162 -10.62 -4.22 25.74
CA GLY A 162 -11.10 -3.04 26.48
C GLY A 162 -11.90 -3.35 27.75
N LYS A 163 -12.60 -4.50 27.82
CA LYS A 163 -13.24 -4.95 29.07
C LYS A 163 -12.21 -5.39 30.11
N ILE A 164 -11.19 -6.14 29.68
CA ILE A 164 -10.11 -6.63 30.54
C ILE A 164 -9.26 -5.46 31.03
N ASP A 165 -8.96 -4.48 30.18
CA ASP A 165 -8.22 -3.28 30.53
C ASP A 165 -8.90 -2.51 31.67
N ARG A 166 -10.24 -2.38 31.63
CA ARG A 166 -11.02 -1.77 32.72
C ARG A 166 -10.97 -2.59 34.01
N GLN A 167 -10.96 -3.91 33.91
CA GLN A 167 -10.84 -4.80 35.09
C GLN A 167 -9.45 -4.70 35.72
N ILE A 168 -8.40 -4.69 34.90
CA ILE A 168 -7.01 -4.45 35.33
C ILE A 168 -6.92 -3.11 36.05
N ALA A 169 -7.38 -2.03 35.42
CA ALA A 169 -7.36 -0.69 36.03
C ALA A 169 -8.11 -0.67 37.38
N SER A 170 -9.30 -1.28 37.45
CA SER A 170 -10.07 -1.37 38.69
C SER A 170 -9.35 -2.18 39.79
N LEU A 171 -8.66 -3.27 39.44
CA LEU A 171 -7.90 -4.08 40.40
C LEU A 171 -6.60 -3.40 40.83
N GLN A 172 -5.89 -2.70 39.94
CA GLN A 172 -4.71 -1.90 40.29
C GLN A 172 -5.08 -0.78 41.28
N ASP A 173 -6.22 -0.15 41.06
CA ASP A 173 -6.80 0.86 41.96
C ASP A 173 -7.16 0.30 43.34
N LYS A 174 -7.65 -0.95 43.41
CA LYS A 174 -7.92 -1.64 44.68
C LYS A 174 -6.62 -2.04 45.37
N LEU A 175 -5.68 -2.63 44.64
CA LEU A 175 -4.36 -3.01 45.13
C LEU A 175 -3.63 -1.81 45.75
N THR A 176 -3.65 -0.66 45.06
CA THR A 176 -3.01 0.57 45.56
C THR A 176 -3.68 1.09 46.85
N ARG A 177 -4.99 0.84 47.04
CA ARG A 177 -5.68 1.16 48.29
C ARG A 177 -5.28 0.22 49.41
N GLU A 178 -5.32 -1.09 49.18
CA GLU A 178 -4.89 -2.10 50.17
C GLU A 178 -3.43 -1.93 50.58
N GLU A 179 -2.52 -1.61 49.65
CA GLU A 179 -1.11 -1.38 49.97
C GLU A 179 -0.92 -0.16 50.89
N ARG A 180 -1.82 0.83 50.83
CA ARG A 180 -1.84 1.96 51.77
C ARG A 180 -2.45 1.59 53.11
N GLU A 181 -3.51 0.77 53.12
CA GLU A 181 -4.14 0.26 54.34
C GLU A 181 -3.16 -0.63 55.11
N LEU A 182 -2.47 -1.54 54.44
CA LEU A 182 -1.40 -2.35 55.03
C LEU A 182 -0.32 -1.49 55.72
N GLN A 183 0.12 -0.40 55.08
CA GLN A 183 1.10 0.52 55.69
C GLN A 183 0.57 1.16 56.98
N GLN A 184 -0.73 1.47 57.03
CA GLN A 184 -1.37 2.01 58.23
C GLN A 184 -1.49 0.93 59.31
N ASP A 185 -1.93 -0.27 58.95
CA ASP A 185 -2.09 -1.42 59.86
C ASP A 185 -0.74 -1.84 60.46
N GLU A 186 0.33 -1.83 59.67
CA GLU A 186 1.69 -2.09 60.14
C GLU A 186 2.16 -1.04 61.15
N ALA A 187 1.89 0.25 60.88
CA ALA A 187 2.22 1.34 61.81
C ALA A 187 1.41 1.22 63.11
N ASP A 188 0.12 0.89 63.03
CA ASP A 188 -0.76 0.67 64.17
C ASP A 188 -0.30 -0.53 65.01
N LEU A 189 0.07 -1.64 64.37
CA LEU A 189 0.62 -2.81 65.05
C LEU A 189 1.95 -2.48 65.76
N GLN A 190 2.82 -1.67 65.14
CA GLN A 190 4.06 -1.20 65.77
C GLN A 190 3.78 -0.33 66.99
N ASN A 191 2.87 0.65 66.86
CA ASN A 191 2.46 1.52 67.97
C ASN A 191 1.88 0.71 69.13
N ARG A 192 0.98 -0.25 68.85
CA ARG A 192 0.39 -1.13 69.87
C ARG A 192 1.43 -2.05 70.53
N LYS A 193 2.46 -2.50 69.80
CA LYS A 193 3.59 -3.24 70.37
C LYS A 193 4.45 -2.37 71.31
N ILE A 194 4.72 -1.13 70.92
CA ILE A 194 5.47 -0.16 71.75
C ILE A 194 4.68 0.17 73.02
N GLU A 195 3.37 0.42 72.94
CA GLU A 195 2.51 0.66 74.10
C GLU A 195 2.44 -0.54 75.06
N ALA A 196 2.42 -1.76 74.51
CA ALA A 196 2.49 -2.98 75.31
C ALA A 196 3.84 -3.13 76.03
N GLY A 197 4.95 -2.76 75.38
CA GLY A 197 6.31 -2.81 75.93
C GLY A 197 6.65 -1.70 76.92
N ALA A 198 6.23 -0.45 76.66
CA ALA A 198 6.45 0.70 77.54
C ALA A 198 5.73 0.56 78.89
N ASN A 199 4.54 -0.05 78.92
CA ASN A 199 3.84 -0.38 80.17
C ASN A 199 4.54 -1.50 80.97
N LEU A 200 5.35 -2.34 80.33
CA LEU A 200 6.18 -3.34 81.02
C LEU A 200 7.36 -2.67 81.76
N LEU A 201 7.88 -1.56 81.22
CA LEU A 201 8.87 -0.71 81.88
C LEU A 201 8.27 0.10 83.06
N GLU A 202 7.01 0.55 82.97
CA GLU A 202 6.32 1.17 84.13
C GLU A 202 6.10 0.19 85.29
N LEU A 203 5.99 -1.13 85.03
CA LEU A 203 5.96 -2.15 86.09
C LEU A 203 7.31 -2.26 86.83
N GLY A 204 8.43 -1.83 86.22
CA GLY A 204 9.75 -1.76 86.84
C GLY A 204 10.00 -0.49 87.68
N ALA A 205 9.25 0.59 87.44
CA ALA A 205 9.36 1.84 88.19
C ALA A 205 8.46 1.90 89.45
N GLY A 206 7.58 0.91 89.64
CA GLY A 206 6.59 0.89 90.73
C GLY A 206 6.98 0.11 91.98
N LEU A 207 8.22 -0.38 92.11
CA LEU A 207 8.66 -1.18 93.27
C LEU A 207 9.04 -0.37 94.52
N ILE A 208 8.73 0.93 94.59
CA ILE A 208 8.85 1.72 95.82
C ILE A 208 7.62 2.62 95.98
N GLY A 209 6.67 2.17 96.81
CA GLY A 209 5.73 3.06 97.52
C GLY A 209 4.30 3.17 96.98
N PHE A 210 3.37 2.60 97.75
CA PHE A 210 1.95 2.97 97.90
C PHE A 210 1.02 3.08 96.66
N GLY A 211 0.20 2.03 96.50
CA GLY A 211 -1.27 2.21 96.46
C GLY A 211 -1.98 2.36 95.11
N ARG A 212 -2.35 1.23 94.47
CA ARG A 212 -3.74 0.89 94.02
C ARG A 212 -3.69 -0.44 93.25
N LYS A 213 -4.52 -1.41 93.66
CA LYS A 213 -4.75 -2.65 92.92
C LYS A 213 -5.39 -2.31 91.56
N LYS A 214 -4.62 -2.29 90.46
CA LYS A 214 -5.16 -2.18 89.10
C LYS A 214 -5.58 -3.56 88.59
N SER A 215 -6.77 -3.61 87.99
CA SER A 215 -7.49 -4.82 87.59
C SER A 215 -6.79 -5.66 86.53
N VAL A 216 -6.84 -6.98 86.68
CA VAL A 216 -6.39 -8.01 85.72
C VAL A 216 -7.15 -7.93 84.38
N THR A 217 -8.33 -7.32 84.36
CA THR A 217 -9.19 -7.17 83.17
C THR A 217 -8.56 -6.28 82.08
N THR A 218 -7.65 -5.36 82.42
CA THR A 218 -7.04 -4.43 81.46
C THR A 218 -5.97 -5.10 80.57
N GLN A 219 -5.35 -6.19 81.03
CA GLN A 219 -4.29 -6.93 80.31
C GLN A 219 -4.86 -7.81 79.19
N PHE A 220 -6.01 -8.48 79.43
CA PHE A 220 -6.70 -9.29 78.41
C PHE A 220 -7.22 -8.45 77.25
N THR A 221 -7.74 -7.24 77.52
CA THR A 221 -8.23 -6.33 76.48
C THR A 221 -7.10 -5.83 75.57
N LYS A 222 -5.92 -5.56 76.12
CA LYS A 222 -4.76 -5.08 75.35
C LYS A 222 -4.12 -6.17 74.50
N HIS A 223 -4.05 -7.42 75.00
CA HIS A 223 -3.61 -8.55 74.19
C HIS A 223 -4.54 -8.78 73.00
N ARG A 224 -5.86 -8.70 73.22
CA ARG A 224 -6.86 -8.76 72.13
C ARG A 224 -6.66 -7.65 71.09
N LEU A 225 -6.36 -6.42 71.52
CA LEU A 225 -6.13 -5.29 70.61
C LEU A 225 -4.87 -5.47 69.74
N SER A 226 -3.80 -6.05 70.28
CA SER A 226 -2.60 -6.39 69.49
C SER A 226 -2.81 -7.60 68.58
N GLN A 227 -3.61 -8.58 69.00
CA GLN A 227 -3.98 -9.72 68.16
C GLN A 227 -4.85 -9.28 66.98
N ASN A 228 -5.82 -8.39 67.22
CA ASN A 228 -6.64 -7.81 66.16
C ASN A 228 -5.78 -7.04 65.15
N ALA A 229 -4.89 -6.13 65.60
CA ALA A 229 -4.01 -5.40 64.69
C ALA A 229 -3.06 -6.32 63.89
N LYS A 230 -2.72 -7.50 64.42
CA LYS A 230 -1.95 -8.51 63.67
C LYS A 230 -2.82 -9.21 62.63
N ALA A 231 -4.07 -9.51 62.97
CA ALA A 231 -5.04 -10.09 62.05
C ALA A 231 -5.35 -9.12 60.89
N ASP A 232 -5.48 -7.82 61.17
CA ASP A 232 -5.70 -6.78 60.15
C ASP A 232 -4.55 -6.75 59.12
N VAL A 233 -3.29 -6.76 59.58
CA VAL A 233 -2.11 -6.87 58.70
C VAL A 233 -2.12 -8.17 57.87
N GLU A 234 -2.50 -9.30 58.48
CA GLU A 234 -2.54 -10.59 57.79
C GLU A 234 -3.64 -10.64 56.73
N GLU A 235 -4.81 -10.05 56.99
CA GLU A 235 -5.91 -9.87 56.04
C GLU A 235 -5.48 -9.02 54.85
N SER A 236 -4.89 -7.85 55.09
CA SER A 236 -4.38 -6.94 54.05
C SER A 236 -3.33 -7.63 53.16
N LEU A 237 -2.42 -8.43 53.74
CA LEU A 237 -1.45 -9.22 52.97
C LEU A 237 -2.12 -10.29 52.08
N GLN A 238 -3.15 -10.97 52.59
CA GLN A 238 -3.91 -11.95 51.83
C GLN A 238 -4.69 -11.30 50.67
N ALA A 239 -5.33 -10.16 50.92
CA ALA A 239 -6.04 -9.39 49.90
C ALA A 239 -5.11 -8.91 48.79
N ILE A 240 -3.94 -8.36 49.15
CA ILE A 240 -2.89 -7.95 48.19
C ILE A 240 -2.43 -9.14 47.35
N ALA A 241 -2.20 -10.30 47.97
CA ALA A 241 -1.78 -11.50 47.26
C ALA A 241 -2.84 -11.97 46.24
N GLU A 242 -4.12 -11.93 46.62
CA GLU A 242 -5.22 -12.29 45.73
C GLU A 242 -5.39 -11.29 44.58
N TYR A 243 -5.30 -9.98 44.84
CA TYR A 243 -5.34 -8.97 43.78
C TYR A 243 -4.17 -9.10 42.81
N LYS A 244 -2.94 -9.38 43.30
CA LYS A 244 -1.77 -9.63 42.45
C LYS A 244 -1.97 -10.87 41.57
N LYS A 245 -2.58 -11.93 42.11
CA LYS A 245 -2.91 -13.14 41.35
C LYS A 245 -3.95 -12.86 40.26
N GLN A 246 -5.02 -12.14 40.58
CA GLN A 246 -6.07 -11.76 39.62
C GLN A 246 -5.53 -10.85 38.51
N LEU A 247 -4.67 -9.89 38.85
CA LEU A 247 -3.98 -9.03 37.88
C LEU A 247 -3.13 -9.86 36.92
N THR A 248 -2.34 -10.79 37.46
CA THR A 248 -1.48 -11.67 36.63
C THR A 248 -2.31 -12.51 35.66
N GLU A 249 -3.49 -12.98 36.08
CA GLU A 249 -4.40 -13.72 35.20
C GLU A 249 -4.97 -12.85 34.07
N LEU A 250 -5.47 -11.66 34.41
CA LEU A 250 -6.03 -10.73 33.43
C LEU A 250 -4.96 -10.21 32.46
N GLU A 251 -3.74 -9.94 32.94
CA GLU A 251 -2.61 -9.54 32.10
C GLU A 251 -2.22 -10.65 31.12
N ARG A 252 -2.25 -11.91 31.56
CA ARG A 252 -2.01 -13.06 30.67
C ARG A 252 -3.07 -13.16 29.58
N GLU A 253 -4.35 -13.04 29.95
CA GLU A 253 -5.44 -13.11 28.99
C GLU A 253 -5.42 -11.94 28.00
N ARG A 254 -5.13 -10.72 28.49
CA ARG A 254 -4.91 -9.54 27.63
C ARG A 254 -3.74 -9.77 26.66
N GLY A 255 -2.65 -10.36 27.16
CA GLY A 255 -1.48 -10.73 26.35
C GLY A 255 -1.86 -11.70 25.23
N ARG A 256 -2.60 -12.76 25.54
CA ARG A 256 -3.08 -13.75 24.57
C ARG A 256 -3.92 -13.11 23.47
N ILE A 257 -4.90 -12.28 23.83
CA ILE A 257 -5.74 -11.55 22.86
C ILE A 257 -4.88 -10.65 21.98
N THR A 258 -3.94 -9.92 22.57
CA THR A 258 -3.06 -9.02 21.83
C THR A 258 -2.17 -9.78 20.84
N GLU A 259 -1.63 -10.92 21.24
CA GLU A 259 -0.82 -11.79 20.38
C GLU A 259 -1.65 -12.36 19.22
N GLU A 260 -2.86 -12.84 19.48
CA GLU A 260 -3.78 -13.36 18.46
C GLU A 260 -4.15 -12.28 17.44
N VAL A 261 -4.49 -11.08 17.90
CA VAL A 261 -4.83 -9.95 17.02
C VAL A 261 -3.59 -9.48 16.25
N ASN A 262 -2.42 -9.39 16.89
CA ASN A 262 -1.16 -9.03 16.22
C ASN A 262 -0.79 -10.04 15.12
N ALA A 263 -0.92 -11.34 15.38
CA ALA A 263 -0.65 -12.38 14.41
C ALA A 263 -1.62 -12.30 13.22
N HIS A 264 -2.92 -12.16 13.50
CA HIS A 264 -3.95 -12.03 12.47
C HIS A 264 -3.66 -10.86 11.51
N TRP A 265 -3.41 -9.67 12.05
CA TRP A 265 -3.16 -8.49 11.21
C TRP A 265 -1.77 -8.51 10.55
N GLY A 266 -0.79 -9.19 11.14
CA GLY A 266 0.51 -9.46 10.51
C GLY A 266 0.38 -10.28 9.23
N ASP A 267 -0.49 -11.28 9.22
CA ASP A 267 -0.78 -12.09 8.03
C ASP A 267 -1.58 -11.30 6.99
N VAL A 268 -2.60 -10.56 7.44
CA VAL A 268 -3.50 -9.80 6.58
C VAL A 268 -2.76 -8.74 5.76
N VAL A 269 -1.74 -8.05 6.30
CA VAL A 269 -0.93 -7.07 5.54
C VAL A 269 -0.33 -7.66 4.26
N ASN A 270 0.03 -8.93 4.29
CA ASN A 270 0.72 -9.61 3.19
C ASN A 270 -0.24 -10.26 2.19
N GLN A 271 -1.56 -10.20 2.41
CA GLN A 271 -2.58 -10.75 1.51
C GLN A 271 -2.83 -9.83 0.30
N ILE A 272 -1.80 -9.71 -0.53
CA ILE A 272 -1.80 -8.85 -1.71
C ILE A 272 -2.16 -9.68 -2.93
N THR A 273 -3.12 -9.18 -3.69
CA THR A 273 -3.58 -9.77 -4.95
C THR A 273 -3.42 -8.77 -6.09
N GLU A 274 -3.23 -9.28 -7.30
CA GLU A 274 -3.28 -8.47 -8.52
C GLU A 274 -4.63 -8.68 -9.22
N ILE A 275 -5.33 -7.58 -9.45
CA ILE A 275 -6.61 -7.56 -10.15
C ILE A 275 -6.35 -6.97 -11.53
N THR A 276 -6.70 -7.74 -12.57
CA THR A 276 -6.59 -7.27 -13.95
C THR A 276 -7.89 -6.59 -14.36
N LEU A 277 -7.78 -5.33 -14.75
CA LEU A 277 -8.88 -4.52 -15.27
C LEU A 277 -8.82 -4.51 -16.79
N ASN A 278 -9.96 -4.84 -17.40
CA ASN A 278 -10.18 -4.71 -18.83
C ASN A 278 -10.87 -3.37 -19.11
N PRO A 279 -10.54 -2.71 -20.22
CA PRO A 279 -11.18 -1.46 -20.59
C PRO A 279 -12.63 -1.72 -21.00
N LYS A 280 -13.46 -0.68 -20.99
CA LYS A 280 -14.77 -0.70 -21.65
C LYS A 280 -14.60 -0.18 -23.07
N LYS A 281 -15.39 -0.71 -24.02
CA LYS A 281 -15.38 -0.20 -25.40
C LYS A 281 -15.74 1.29 -25.49
N THR A 282 -16.54 1.79 -24.55
CA THR A 282 -16.90 3.21 -24.45
C THR A 282 -15.74 4.11 -24.04
N ASP A 283 -14.69 3.54 -23.44
CA ASP A 283 -13.56 4.26 -22.86
C ASP A 283 -12.30 4.13 -23.75
N ILE A 284 -12.49 3.67 -24.99
CA ILE A 284 -11.47 3.61 -26.03
C ILE A 284 -11.75 4.75 -27.01
N TYR A 285 -10.82 5.70 -27.07
CA TYR A 285 -10.90 6.86 -27.93
C TYR A 285 -9.89 6.71 -29.06
N VAL A 286 -10.38 6.55 -30.29
CA VAL A 286 -9.52 6.51 -31.48
C VAL A 286 -9.18 7.95 -31.85
N ASN A 287 -7.95 8.37 -31.54
CA ASN A 287 -7.49 9.75 -31.74
C ASN A 287 -7.00 9.98 -33.16
N LEU A 288 -6.42 8.95 -33.79
CA LEU A 288 -5.94 8.98 -35.17
C LEU A 288 -6.22 7.63 -35.82
N PHE A 289 -6.85 7.64 -36.99
CA PHE A 289 -6.94 6.46 -37.83
C PHE A 289 -7.03 6.85 -39.30
N GLY A 290 -6.09 6.39 -40.12
CA GLY A 290 -6.13 6.63 -41.55
C GLY A 290 -4.79 6.55 -42.23
N VAL A 291 -4.71 7.14 -43.41
CA VAL A 291 -3.50 7.17 -44.22
C VAL A 291 -2.54 8.21 -43.67
N ALA A 292 -1.33 7.78 -43.32
CA ALA A 292 -0.21 8.64 -43.01
C ALA A 292 0.81 8.60 -44.15
N TRP A 293 1.57 9.69 -44.26
CA TRP A 293 2.68 9.81 -45.20
C TRP A 293 3.99 9.73 -44.42
N THR A 294 4.72 8.63 -44.55
CA THR A 294 5.99 8.41 -43.85
C THR A 294 7.15 8.92 -44.71
N PRO A 295 8.01 9.79 -44.18
CA PRO A 295 9.13 10.33 -44.94
C PRO A 295 10.22 9.28 -45.13
N THR A 296 10.77 9.22 -46.33
CA THR A 296 11.87 8.36 -46.76
C THR A 296 12.93 9.24 -47.42
N TYR A 297 14.18 9.13 -46.99
CA TYR A 297 15.29 9.81 -47.65
C TYR A 297 15.62 9.13 -48.97
N LEU A 298 15.77 9.94 -50.02
CA LEU A 298 16.38 9.54 -51.27
C LEU A 298 17.87 9.89 -51.19
N VAL A 299 18.72 8.87 -51.26
CA VAL A 299 20.16 9.00 -51.08
C VAL A 299 20.87 8.48 -52.32
N GLU A 300 21.72 9.30 -52.93
CA GLU A 300 22.64 8.82 -53.97
C GLU A 300 23.93 8.33 -53.31
N ALA A 301 24.31 7.09 -53.62
CA ALA A 301 25.59 6.52 -53.21
C ALA A 301 26.04 5.49 -54.25
N GLY A 302 27.31 5.52 -54.66
CA GLY A 302 27.86 4.57 -55.62
C GLY A 302 27.14 4.54 -56.98
N GLY A 303 26.54 5.65 -57.40
CA GLY A 303 25.74 5.75 -58.64
C GLY A 303 24.36 5.10 -58.58
N GLN A 304 23.88 4.72 -57.39
CA GLN A 304 22.54 4.18 -57.17
C GLN A 304 21.74 5.10 -56.24
N THR A 305 20.42 5.18 -56.47
CA THR A 305 19.49 5.82 -55.53
C THR A 305 18.99 4.79 -54.54
N LEU A 306 19.24 5.05 -53.26
CA LEU A 306 18.77 4.26 -52.13
C LEU A 306 17.63 5.00 -51.43
N GLU A 307 16.64 4.22 -51.00
CA GLU A 307 15.57 4.68 -50.13
C GLU A 307 15.85 4.24 -48.70
N LEU A 308 15.84 5.18 -47.76
CA LEU A 308 16.10 4.94 -46.34
C LEU A 308 15.01 5.59 -45.47
N PRO A 309 14.54 4.92 -44.41
CA PRO A 309 13.49 5.47 -43.56
C PRO A 309 13.98 6.73 -42.82
N ALA A 310 13.32 7.87 -43.07
CA ALA A 310 13.61 9.13 -42.38
C ALA A 310 12.83 9.28 -41.07
N PHE A 311 11.95 8.31 -40.78
CA PHE A 311 11.12 8.24 -39.60
C PHE A 311 11.10 6.82 -39.03
N GLY A 312 11.09 6.69 -37.70
CA GLY A 312 11.02 5.41 -37.00
C GLY A 312 10.59 5.54 -35.54
N ALA A 313 10.53 4.42 -34.83
CA ALA A 313 10.35 4.41 -33.39
C ALA A 313 11.61 4.99 -32.72
N GLU A 314 11.42 5.86 -31.72
CA GLU A 314 12.50 6.39 -30.86
C GLU A 314 13.04 5.32 -29.91
#